data_AF-A0A6G2DD80-F1
#
_entry.id   AF-A0A6G2DD80-F1
#
_cell.length_a   1.000
_cell.length_b   1.000
_cell.length_c   1.000
_cell.angle_alpha   90.00
_cell.angle_beta   90.00
_cell.angle_gamma   90.00
#
_symmetry.space_group_name_H-M   'P 1'
#
loop_
_entity.id
_entity.type
_entity.pdbx_description
1 polymer ?
#
loop_
_entity_poly.entity_id
_entity_poly.type
_entity_poly.pdbx_seq_one_letter_code
_entity_poly.pdbx_strand_id
1 'polypeptide(L)'
;MGQTIISAIGVYISTSIDYLIILIILFAQLSQNKQKWHIYAGQYLGTGLLVGASLVAAYVVNFVPEEWMVGLLGLIPIYLGIRFAIVGEDAEEEEEEIIERLEQSKANQLFWTVTLLTIASGGDNLGIYIPYFASLDWSQTLVA
;
A
#
# COMPACT_ATOMS: atom_id res chain seq x y z
N MET A 1 -7.15 8.06 22.55
CA MET A 1 -7.05 6.59 22.79
C MET A 1 -8.24 5.87 22.17
N GLY A 2 -9.40 5.73 22.83
CA GLY A 2 -10.54 4.97 22.25
C GLY A 2 -11.08 5.53 20.93
N GLN A 3 -11.24 6.85 20.83
CA GLN A 3 -11.63 7.52 19.58
C GLN A 3 -10.60 7.32 18.46
N THR A 4 -9.30 7.32 18.80
CA THR A 4 -8.20 7.08 17.85
C THR A 4 -8.31 5.69 17.25
N ILE A 5 -8.47 4.65 18.08
CA ILE A 5 -8.64 3.27 17.61
C ILE A 5 -9.85 3.15 16.67
N ILE A 6 -10.99 3.73 17.06
CA ILE A 6 -12.21 3.69 16.24
C ILE A 6 -11.97 4.40 14.90
N SER A 7 -11.31 5.56 14.91
CA SER A 7 -10.98 6.28 13.68
C SER A 7 -9.98 5.52 12.80
N ALA A 8 -8.97 4.88 13.37
CA ALA A 8 -7.99 4.08 12.64
C ALA A 8 -8.65 2.85 11.99
N ILE A 9 -9.54 2.17 12.72
CA ILE A 9 -10.37 1.09 12.17
C ILE A 9 -11.24 1.62 11.03
N GLY A 10 -11.89 2.78 11.21
CA GLY A 10 -12.73 3.39 10.18
C GLY A 10 -11.95 3.75 8.92
N VAL A 11 -10.77 4.36 9.09
CA VAL A 11 -9.84 4.70 8.01
C VAL A 11 -9.38 3.44 7.28
N TYR A 12 -8.92 2.42 8.01
CA TYR A 12 -8.50 1.16 7.44
C TYR A 12 -9.61 0.47 6.63
N ILE A 13 -10.82 0.35 7.20
CA ILE A 13 -11.96 -0.24 6.49
C ILE A 13 -12.30 0.59 5.26
N SER A 14 -12.36 1.91 5.38
CA SER A 14 -12.75 2.80 4.28
C SER A 14 -11.81 2.71 3.09
N THR A 15 -10.49 2.54 3.31
CA THR A 15 -9.50 2.48 2.24
C THR A 15 -9.18 1.06 1.78
N SER A 16 -9.68 0.02 2.44
CA SER A 16 -9.33 -1.37 2.09
C SER A 16 -10.44 -2.09 1.31
N ILE A 17 -11.59 -1.43 1.10
CA ILE A 17 -12.75 -2.04 0.43
C ILE A 17 -12.50 -2.27 -1.06
N ASP A 18 -11.71 -1.42 -1.70
CA ASP A 18 -11.38 -1.46 -3.13
C ASP A 18 -10.68 -2.78 -3.53
N TYR A 19 -9.74 -3.25 -2.72
CA TYR A 19 -8.95 -4.46 -2.95
C TYR A 19 -9.71 -5.76 -2.64
N LEU A 20 -10.83 -5.70 -1.89
CA LEU A 20 -11.59 -6.89 -1.48
C LEU A 20 -12.08 -7.70 -2.67
N ILE A 21 -12.46 -7.05 -3.77
CA ILE A 21 -12.93 -7.76 -4.98
C ILE A 21 -11.83 -8.66 -5.52
N ILE A 22 -10.61 -8.15 -5.59
CA ILE A 22 -9.46 -8.91 -6.09
C ILE A 22 -9.15 -10.06 -5.13
N LEU A 23 -9.17 -9.80 -3.82
CA LEU A 23 -8.97 -10.82 -2.80
C LEU A 23 -9.99 -11.96 -2.91
N ILE A 24 -11.27 -11.64 -3.13
CA ILE A 24 -12.34 -12.61 -3.34
C ILE A 24 -12.06 -13.48 -4.56
N ILE A 25 -11.66 -12.89 -5.68
CA ILE A 25 -11.32 -13.63 -6.91
C ILE A 25 -10.15 -14.58 -6.65
N LEU A 26 -9.09 -14.10 -6.00
CA LEU A 26 -7.92 -14.92 -5.67
C LEU A 26 -8.32 -16.09 -4.76
N PHE A 27 -9.12 -15.86 -3.72
CA PHE A 27 -9.59 -16.95 -2.86
C PHE A 27 -10.52 -17.93 -3.58
N ALA A 28 -11.35 -17.47 -4.52
CA ALA A 28 -12.25 -18.32 -5.29
C ALA A 28 -11.50 -19.26 -6.25
N GLN A 29 -10.33 -18.84 -6.73
CA GLN A 29 -9.50 -19.65 -7.63
C GLN A 29 -8.66 -20.72 -6.89
N LEU A 30 -8.46 -20.59 -5.58
CA LEU A 30 -7.65 -21.53 -4.81
C LEU A 30 -8.47 -22.70 -4.26
N SER A 31 -8.14 -23.92 -4.69
CA SER A 31 -8.74 -25.16 -4.16
C SER A 31 -8.07 -25.69 -2.88
N GLN A 32 -6.84 -25.26 -2.59
CA GLN A 32 -6.02 -25.80 -1.50
C GLN A 32 -5.88 -24.83 -0.32
N ASN A 33 -6.21 -25.27 0.89
CA ASN A 33 -6.10 -24.44 2.11
C ASN A 33 -4.67 -23.97 2.41
N LYS A 34 -3.63 -24.73 2.03
CA LYS A 34 -2.23 -24.33 2.24
C LYS A 34 -1.84 -23.09 1.42
N GLN A 35 -2.47 -22.87 0.27
CA GLN A 35 -2.17 -21.72 -0.60
C GLN A 35 -2.79 -20.42 -0.08
N LYS A 36 -3.89 -20.51 0.68
CA LYS A 36 -4.56 -19.36 1.31
C LYS A 36 -3.65 -18.58 2.27
N TRP A 37 -2.72 -19.27 2.93
CA TRP A 37 -1.80 -18.62 3.86
C TRP A 37 -0.86 -17.62 3.16
N HIS A 38 -0.48 -17.88 1.90
CA HIS A 38 0.32 -16.95 1.10
C HIS A 38 -0.45 -15.67 0.76
N ILE A 39 -1.77 -15.78 0.55
CA ILE A 39 -2.62 -14.60 0.36
C ILE A 39 -2.63 -13.75 1.62
N TYR A 40 -2.93 -14.34 2.78
CA TYR A 40 -2.95 -13.58 4.03
C TYR A 40 -1.59 -12.95 4.33
N ALA A 41 -0.51 -13.72 4.22
CA ALA A 41 0.84 -13.22 4.49
C ALA A 41 1.23 -12.07 3.54
N GLY A 42 0.92 -12.20 2.25
CA GLY A 42 1.22 -11.16 1.27
C GLY A 42 0.40 -9.89 1.50
N GLN A 43 -0.87 -10.04 1.85
CA GLN A 43 -1.74 -8.91 2.16
C GLN A 43 -1.24 -8.16 3.39
N TYR A 44 -0.94 -8.87 4.48
CA TYR A 44 -0.41 -8.24 5.69
C TYR A 44 0.94 -7.53 5.45
N LEU A 45 1.81 -8.12 4.63
CA LEU A 45 3.07 -7.47 4.28
C LEU A 45 2.83 -6.20 3.45
N GLY A 46 2.01 -6.27 2.40
CA GLY A 46 1.67 -5.12 1.55
C GLY A 46 1.04 -3.98 2.34
N THR A 47 0.02 -4.29 3.17
CA THR A 47 -0.60 -3.32 4.06
C THR A 47 0.40 -2.75 5.07
N GLY A 48 1.24 -3.58 5.68
CA GLY A 48 2.28 -3.13 6.61
C GLY A 48 3.26 -2.16 5.96
N LEU A 49 3.65 -2.42 4.71
CA LEU A 49 4.50 -1.52 3.93
C LEU A 49 3.80 -0.19 3.62
N LEU A 50 2.51 -0.21 3.25
CA LEU A 50 1.74 1.02 3.02
C LEU A 50 1.61 1.87 4.29
N VAL A 51 1.30 1.25 5.43
CA VAL A 51 1.23 1.92 6.73
C VAL A 51 2.60 2.48 7.11
N GLY A 52 3.67 1.69 6.99
CA GLY A 52 5.04 2.12 7.28
C GLY A 52 5.49 3.28 6.39
N ALA A 53 5.25 3.20 5.09
CA ALA A 53 5.52 4.29 4.15
C ALA A 53 4.71 5.55 4.50
N SER A 54 3.46 5.39 4.89
CA SER A 54 2.59 6.51 5.31
C SER A 54 3.10 7.20 6.56
N LEU A 55 3.58 6.44 7.56
CA LEU A 55 4.19 6.99 8.77
C LEU A 55 5.46 7.78 8.48
N VAL A 56 6.33 7.24 7.62
CA VAL A 56 7.55 7.94 7.18
C VAL A 56 7.19 9.24 6.44
N ALA A 57 6.25 9.16 5.50
CA ALA A 57 5.79 10.33 4.76
C ALA A 57 5.12 11.37 5.67
N ALA A 58 4.27 10.96 6.61
CA ALA A 58 3.66 11.84 7.60
C ALA A 58 4.72 12.57 8.45
N TYR A 59 5.79 11.88 8.85
CA TYR A 59 6.91 12.50 9.55
C TYR A 59 7.63 13.55 8.69
N VAL A 60 7.88 13.27 7.41
CA VAL A 60 8.52 14.22 6.49
C VAL A 60 7.62 15.43 6.21
N VAL A 61 6.31 15.21 6.10
CA VAL A 61 5.34 16.26 5.78
C VAL A 61 5.10 17.21 6.96
N ASN A 62 5.39 16.83 8.20
CA ASN A 62 5.38 17.74 9.36
C ASN A 62 6.34 18.94 9.20
N PHE A 63 7.31 18.88 8.29
CA PHE A 63 8.19 20.01 7.96
C PHE A 63 7.60 20.97 6.91
N VAL A 64 6.42 20.66 6.37
CA VAL A 64 5.73 21.40 5.31
C VAL A 64 4.55 22.17 5.92
N PRO A 65 4.30 23.44 5.52
CA PRO A 65 3.12 24.18 5.99
C PRO A 65 1.81 23.43 5.71
N GLU A 66 0.89 23.41 6.69
CA GLU A 66 -0.37 22.64 6.63
C GLU A 66 -1.20 22.94 5.37
N GLU A 67 -1.19 24.19 4.92
CA GLU A 67 -1.94 24.67 3.75
C GLU A 67 -1.55 23.94 2.45
N TRP A 68 -0.33 23.42 2.35
CA TRP A 68 0.21 22.82 1.12
C TRP A 68 0.31 21.30 1.19
N MET A 69 0.09 20.71 2.38
CA MET A 69 0.27 19.29 2.64
C MET A 69 -0.49 18.40 1.65
N VAL A 70 -1.79 18.65 1.44
CA VAL A 70 -2.63 17.84 0.55
C VAL A 70 -2.31 18.12 -0.93
N GLY A 71 -2.00 19.37 -1.29
CA GLY A 71 -1.71 19.77 -2.67
C GLY A 71 -0.37 19.23 -3.18
N LEU A 72 0.66 19.19 -2.33
CA LEU A 72 1.99 18.71 -2.70
C LEU A 72 2.06 17.20 -2.89
N LEU A 73 1.26 16.42 -2.14
CA LEU A 73 1.18 14.98 -2.33
C LEU A 73 0.71 14.61 -3.74
N GLY A 74 -0.15 15.43 -4.36
CA GLY A 74 -0.59 15.25 -5.75
C GLY A 74 0.52 15.42 -6.80
N LEU A 75 1.63 16.08 -6.47
CA LEU A 75 2.75 16.22 -7.40
C LEU A 75 3.52 14.92 -7.61
N ILE A 76 3.56 14.04 -6.61
CA ILE A 76 4.24 12.73 -6.70
C ILE A 76 3.61 11.85 -7.79
N PRO A 77 2.29 11.56 -7.78
CA PRO A 77 1.67 10.76 -8.84
C PRO A 77 1.73 11.45 -10.21
N ILE A 78 1.67 12.78 -10.27
CA ILE A 78 1.85 13.52 -11.54
C ILE A 78 3.27 13.30 -12.09
N TYR A 79 4.30 13.46 -11.25
CA TYR A 79 5.68 13.24 -11.66
C TYR A 79 5.92 11.80 -12.10
N LEU A 80 5.44 10.81 -11.33
CA LEU A 80 5.56 9.41 -11.68
C LEU A 80 4.84 9.09 -12.99
N GLY A 81 3.61 9.61 -13.19
CA GLY A 81 2.85 9.42 -14.42
C GLY A 81 3.55 10.02 -15.64
N ILE A 82 4.09 11.23 -15.52
CA ILE A 82 4.87 11.87 -16.60
C ILE A 82 6.16 11.08 -16.88
N ARG A 83 6.89 10.66 -15.84
CA ARG A 83 8.12 9.87 -16.00
C ARG A 83 7.84 8.57 -16.73
N PHE A 84 6.81 7.83 -16.32
CA PHE A 84 6.40 6.58 -16.98
C PHE A 84 6.00 6.81 -18.44
N ALA A 85 5.25 7.87 -18.73
CA ALA A 85 4.83 8.20 -20.08
C ALA A 85 5.99 8.56 -21.03
N ILE A 86 7.12 9.03 -20.50
CA ILE A 86 8.28 9.49 -21.29
C ILE A 86 9.38 8.43 -21.39
N VAL A 87 9.63 7.66 -20.33
CA VAL A 87 10.79 6.76 -20.19
C VAL A 87 10.45 5.29 -20.51
N GLY A 88 9.20 5.01 -20.87
CA GLY A 88 8.53 3.69 -20.82
C GLY A 88 9.06 2.53 -21.68
N GLU A 89 10.37 2.36 -21.86
CA GLU A 89 10.96 1.18 -22.49
C GLU A 89 12.21 0.66 -21.73
N ASP A 90 13.03 1.51 -21.11
CA ASP A 90 14.25 1.06 -20.39
C ASP A 90 13.97 0.41 -19.02
N ALA A 91 12.78 0.59 -18.45
CA ALA A 91 12.40 0.04 -17.15
C ALA A 91 11.86 -1.40 -17.24
N GLU A 92 11.43 -1.85 -18.43
CA GLU A 92 10.81 -3.16 -18.63
C GLU A 92 11.82 -4.30 -18.44
N GLU A 93 13.09 -4.12 -18.87
CA GLU A 93 14.12 -5.15 -18.72
C GLU A 93 14.51 -5.41 -17.25
N GLU A 94 14.62 -4.37 -16.41
CA GLU A 94 14.88 -4.53 -14.97
C GLU A 94 13.66 -5.16 -14.25
N GLU A 95 12.46 -4.80 -14.67
CA GLU A 95 11.22 -5.32 -14.10
C GLU A 95 11.02 -6.81 -14.45
N GLU A 96 11.33 -7.22 -15.68
CA GLU A 96 11.31 -8.63 -16.10
C GLU A 96 12.28 -9.48 -15.27
N GLU A 97 13.51 -9.02 -15.02
CA GLU A 97 14.48 -9.77 -14.18
C GLU A 97 14.01 -9.90 -12.72
N ILE A 98 13.36 -8.86 -12.19
CA ILE A 98 12.76 -8.89 -10.85
C ILE A 98 11.59 -9.88 -10.82
N ILE A 99 10.69 -9.84 -11.82
CA ILE A 99 9.55 -10.77 -11.93
C ILE A 99 10.05 -12.22 -11.99
N GLU A 100 11.06 -12.52 -12.81
CA GLU A 100 11.61 -13.87 -12.96
C GLU A 100 12.15 -14.43 -11.64
N ARG A 101 12.77 -13.58 -10.80
CA ARG A 101 13.24 -13.94 -9.45
C ARG A 101 12.09 -14.20 -8.48
N LEU A 102 10.95 -13.52 -8.65
CA LEU A 102 9.77 -13.70 -7.80
C LEU A 102 8.99 -14.99 -8.13
N GLU A 103 9.13 -15.52 -9.35
CA GLU A 103 8.40 -16.71 -9.85
C GLU A 103 9.03 -18.07 -9.51
N GLN A 104 10.17 -18.10 -8.81
CA GLN A 104 10.94 -19.34 -8.55
C GLN A 104 10.18 -20.45 -7.80
N SER A 105 9.02 -20.18 -7.19
CA SER A 105 8.04 -21.22 -6.86
C SER A 105 6.61 -20.69 -6.84
N LYS A 106 5.62 -21.50 -7.25
CA LYS A 106 4.18 -21.11 -7.27
C LYS A 106 3.66 -20.58 -5.92
N ALA A 107 4.22 -21.04 -4.81
CA ALA A 107 3.87 -20.59 -3.46
C ALA A 107 4.47 -19.21 -3.14
N ASN A 108 5.73 -18.98 -3.49
CA ASN A 108 6.35 -17.64 -3.39
C ASN A 108 5.69 -16.65 -4.35
N GLN A 109 5.34 -17.11 -5.56
CA GLN A 109 4.70 -16.29 -6.57
C GLN A 109 3.40 -15.70 -6.04
N LEU A 110 2.49 -16.52 -5.49
CA LEU A 110 1.22 -16.03 -4.96
C LEU A 110 1.41 -15.03 -3.80
N PHE A 111 2.36 -15.27 -2.89
CA PHE A 111 2.68 -14.36 -1.80
C PHE A 111 3.14 -12.99 -2.33
N TRP A 112 4.07 -12.97 -3.27
CA TRP A 112 4.60 -11.75 -3.85
C TRP A 112 3.58 -11.04 -4.74
N THR A 113 2.83 -11.78 -5.55
CA THR A 113 1.73 -11.24 -6.34
C THR A 113 0.74 -10.50 -5.45
N VAL A 114 0.30 -11.09 -4.34
CA VAL A 114 -0.65 -10.44 -3.42
C VAL A 114 -0.03 -9.22 -2.75
N THR A 115 1.24 -9.30 -2.35
CA THR A 115 1.98 -8.18 -1.75
C THR A 115 2.04 -6.99 -2.72
N LEU A 116 2.50 -7.24 -3.95
CA LEU A 116 2.64 -6.22 -4.99
C LEU A 116 1.29 -5.64 -5.39
N LEU A 117 0.26 -6.47 -5.49
CA LEU A 117 -1.07 -6.01 -5.84
C LEU A 117 -1.69 -5.14 -4.75
N THR A 118 -1.44 -5.48 -3.48
CA THR A 118 -1.85 -4.64 -2.35
C THR A 118 -1.15 -3.28 -2.39
N ILE A 119 0.16 -3.24 -2.69
CA ILE A 119 0.92 -1.98 -2.82
C ILE A 119 0.44 -1.17 -4.02
N ALA A 120 0.22 -1.83 -5.17
CA ALA A 120 -0.21 -1.19 -6.40
C ALA A 120 -1.61 -0.57 -6.27
N SER A 121 -2.53 -1.25 -5.57
CA SER A 121 -3.85 -0.71 -5.26
C SER A 121 -3.80 0.36 -4.17
N GLY A 122 -2.82 0.31 -3.25
CA GLY A 122 -2.79 1.15 -2.04
C GLY A 122 -2.48 2.63 -2.20
N GLY A 123 -2.57 3.19 -3.41
CA GLY A 123 -2.34 4.61 -3.64
C GLY A 123 -3.36 5.50 -2.92
N ASP A 124 -4.62 5.07 -2.85
CA ASP A 124 -5.67 5.73 -2.08
C ASP A 124 -5.47 5.54 -0.56
N ASN A 125 -4.97 4.37 -0.10
CA ASN A 125 -4.53 4.18 1.28
C ASN A 125 -3.49 5.23 1.66
N LEU A 126 -2.44 5.43 0.87
CA LEU A 126 -1.43 6.47 1.14
C LEU A 126 -2.06 7.87 1.21
N GLY A 127 -2.96 8.19 0.27
CA GLY A 127 -3.66 9.47 0.21
C GLY A 127 -4.46 9.80 1.48
N ILE A 128 -4.96 8.79 2.20
CA ILE A 128 -5.70 8.97 3.45
C ILE A 128 -4.82 8.77 4.69
N TYR A 129 -3.93 7.78 4.69
CA TYR A 129 -3.10 7.42 5.85
C TYR A 129 -2.08 8.51 6.17
N ILE A 130 -1.46 9.13 5.15
CA ILE A 130 -0.47 10.19 5.36
C ILE A 130 -1.05 11.38 6.12
N PRO A 131 -2.13 12.04 5.65
CA PRO A 131 -2.72 13.16 6.38
C PRO A 131 -3.34 12.72 7.71
N TYR A 132 -3.88 11.49 7.79
CA TYR A 132 -4.38 10.94 9.05
C TYR A 132 -3.27 10.85 10.10
N PHE A 133 -2.15 10.19 9.81
CA PHE A 133 -1.02 10.08 10.74
C PHE A 133 -0.36 11.44 11.02
N ALA A 134 -0.29 12.35 10.04
CA ALA A 134 0.24 13.69 10.25
C ALA A 134 -0.61 14.52 11.23
N SER A 135 -1.90 14.21 11.37
CA SER A 135 -2.80 14.88 12.30
C SER A 135 -2.76 14.34 13.74
N LEU A 136 -2.01 13.26 13.99
CA LEU A 136 -1.95 12.58 15.29
C LEU A 136 -0.66 12.92 16.05
N ASP A 137 -0.78 13.04 17.37
CA ASP A 137 0.39 13.10 18.25
C ASP A 137 1.09 11.72 18.36
N TRP A 138 2.32 11.70 18.86
CA TRP A 138 3.10 10.46 19.03
C TRP A 138 2.36 9.36 19.81
N SER A 139 1.71 9.73 20.93
CA SER A 139 0.96 8.77 21.76
C SER A 139 -0.28 8.22 21.06
N GLN A 140 -0.89 8.99 20.16
CA GLN A 140 -2.04 8.57 19.37
C GLN A 140 -1.60 7.68 18.22
N THR A 141 -0.50 8.03 17.55
CA THR A 141 0.11 7.24 16.46
C THR A 141 0.51 5.83 16.92
N LEU A 142 0.99 5.67 18.15
CA LEU A 142 1.33 4.35 18.70
C LEU A 142 0.12 3.42 18.92
N VAL A 143 -1.07 3.99 19.06
CA VAL A 143 -2.30 3.24 19.38
C VAL A 143 -3.23 3.14 18.17
N ALA A 144 -3.06 4.01 17.18
CA ALA A 144 -3.70 3.94 15.86
C ALA A 144 -3.23 2.69 15.11
#